data_AF-A0A365N8E2-F1
#
_entry.id   AF-A0A365N8E2-F1
#
_cell.length_a   1.000
_cell.length_b   1.000
_cell.length_c   1.000
_cell.angle_alpha   90.00
_cell.angle_beta   90.00
_cell.angle_gamma   90.00
#
_symmetry.space_group_name_H-M   'P 1'
#
loop_
_entity.id
_entity.type
_entity.pdbx_description
1 polymer ?
#
loop_
_entity_poly.entity_id
_entity_poly.type
_entity_poly.pdbx_seq_one_letter_code
_entity_poly.pdbx_strand_id
1 'polypeptide(L)'
;MVSYTPIRMSEFKSNYGPKYHAQPNVAGLTPQAAFRIGSRLAMYGAPAAVAVLLFANGIPRVQRDVLQNIPFLGNYFRKEIHPADNPF
;
A
#
# COMPACT_ATOMS: atom_id res chain seq x y z
N MET A 1 -11.35 19.32 -22.85
CA MET A 1 -10.62 18.03 -22.94
C MET A 1 -10.84 17.48 -24.34
N VAL A 2 -9.80 17.33 -25.14
CA VAL A 2 -9.92 16.75 -26.50
C VAL A 2 -9.99 15.23 -26.34
N SER A 3 -11.08 14.60 -26.82
CA SER A 3 -11.22 13.15 -26.76
C SER A 3 -10.25 12.49 -27.74
N TYR A 4 -9.49 11.52 -27.24
CA TYR A 4 -8.53 10.76 -28.03
C TYR A 4 -9.30 9.69 -28.83
N THR A 5 -9.39 9.85 -30.16
CA THR A 5 -9.90 8.82 -31.07
C THR A 5 -8.74 7.91 -31.45
N PRO A 6 -8.73 6.62 -31.05
CA PRO A 6 -7.56 5.76 -31.17
C PRO A 6 -7.22 5.29 -32.60
N ILE A 7 -8.09 5.51 -33.60
CA ILE A 7 -7.99 4.86 -34.92
C ILE A 7 -8.27 5.82 -36.08
N ARG A 8 -7.60 6.98 -36.12
CA ARG A 8 -7.42 7.73 -37.37
C ARG A 8 -5.97 8.22 -37.43
N MET A 9 -5.12 7.46 -38.11
CA MET A 9 -3.78 7.93 -38.45
C MET A 9 -3.95 8.97 -39.57
N SER A 10 -3.53 10.21 -39.32
CA SER A 10 -3.50 11.24 -40.36
C SER A 10 -2.54 10.82 -41.47
N GLU A 11 -2.97 10.87 -42.72
CA GLU A 11 -2.18 10.47 -43.89
C GLU A 11 -0.90 11.31 -44.07
N PHE A 12 -0.91 12.55 -43.57
CA PHE A 12 0.27 13.41 -43.49
C PHE A 12 0.66 13.68 -42.03
N LYS A 13 1.94 13.46 -41.69
CA LYS A 13 2.53 13.79 -40.40
C LYS A 13 3.72 14.74 -40.65
N SER A 14 3.63 15.98 -40.18
CA SER A 14 4.70 16.95 -40.35
C SER A 14 5.94 16.59 -39.51
N ASN A 15 7.14 16.85 -40.04
CA ASN A 15 8.40 16.62 -39.33
C ASN A 15 8.75 17.70 -38.29
N TYR A 16 8.14 18.88 -38.41
CA TYR A 16 8.44 20.05 -37.58
C TYR A 16 7.45 20.24 -36.41
N GLY A 17 6.39 19.44 -36.33
CA GLY A 17 5.40 19.49 -35.25
C GLY A 17 5.75 18.63 -34.03
N PRO A 18 5.18 18.93 -32.85
CA PRO A 18 5.31 18.09 -31.66
C PRO A 18 4.76 16.68 -31.93
N LYS A 19 5.57 15.66 -31.61
CA LYS A 19 5.23 14.25 -31.78
C LYS A 19 4.45 13.76 -30.56
N TYR A 20 3.12 13.84 -30.63
CA TYR A 20 2.25 13.29 -29.58
C TYR A 20 2.17 11.76 -29.68
N HIS A 21 2.29 11.10 -28.54
CA HIS A 21 2.00 9.68 -28.39
C HIS A 21 0.82 9.51 -27.44
N ALA A 22 -0.06 8.59 -27.75
CA ALA A 22 -1.16 8.25 -26.87
C ALA A 22 -0.62 7.62 -25.60
N GLN A 23 -0.86 8.26 -24.46
CA GLN A 23 -0.49 7.68 -23.17
C GLN A 23 -1.69 6.93 -22.60
N PRO A 24 -1.59 5.60 -22.42
CA PRO A 24 -2.67 4.84 -21.82
C PRO A 24 -2.90 5.36 -20.40
N ASN A 25 -4.17 5.59 -20.08
CA ASN A 25 -4.60 6.03 -18.77
C ASN A 25 -5.97 5.43 -18.45
N VAL A 26 -6.23 5.22 -17.17
CA VAL A 26 -7.54 4.79 -16.66
C VAL A 26 -8.05 5.92 -15.78
N ALA A 27 -9.18 6.52 -16.16
CA ALA A 27 -9.75 7.67 -15.46
C ALA A 27 -8.73 8.81 -15.20
N GLY A 28 -7.79 9.03 -16.13
CA GLY A 28 -6.74 10.05 -16.00
C GLY A 28 -5.47 9.63 -15.24
N LEU A 29 -5.43 8.42 -14.65
CA LEU A 29 -4.23 7.85 -14.03
C LEU A 29 -3.35 7.17 -15.10
N THR A 30 -2.17 7.72 -15.34
CA THR A 30 -1.13 7.08 -16.15
C THR A 30 -0.30 6.11 -15.30
N PRO A 31 0.33 5.07 -15.89
CA PRO A 31 1.22 4.17 -15.15
C PRO A 31 2.36 4.90 -14.42
N GLN A 32 2.90 5.95 -15.03
CA GLN A 32 3.95 6.76 -14.43
C GLN A 32 3.45 7.55 -13.21
N ALA A 33 2.22 8.09 -13.29
CA ALA A 33 1.59 8.76 -12.16
C ALA A 33 1.31 7.76 -11.03
N ALA A 34 0.77 6.59 -11.36
CA ALA A 34 0.51 5.51 -10.39
C ALA A 34 1.79 5.08 -9.67
N PHE A 35 2.89 4.89 -10.40
CA PHE A 35 4.18 4.54 -9.81
C PHE A 35 4.71 5.63 -8.87
N ARG A 36 4.62 6.91 -9.28
CA ARG A 36 5.06 8.04 -8.47
C ARG A 36 4.24 8.19 -7.19
N ILE A 37 2.93 7.96 -7.26
CA ILE A 37 2.05 8.01 -6.08
C ILE A 37 2.33 6.80 -5.18
N GLY A 38 2.42 5.61 -5.76
CA GLY A 38 2.71 4.37 -5.04
C GLY A 38 4.03 4.42 -4.29
N SER A 39 5.11 4.92 -4.90
CA SER A 39 6.41 5.04 -4.23
C SER A 39 6.39 6.02 -3.06
N ARG A 40 5.64 7.11 -3.17
CA ARG A 40 5.42 8.05 -2.06
C ARG A 40 4.62 7.42 -0.93
N LEU A 41 3.54 6.70 -1.25
CA LEU A 41 2.69 6.04 -0.27
C LEU A 41 3.41 4.89 0.45
N ALA A 42 4.32 4.19 -0.24
CA ALA A 42 5.10 3.10 0.34
C ALA A 42 5.90 3.55 1.57
N MET A 43 6.40 4.80 1.57
CA MET A 43 7.13 5.37 2.71
C MET A 43 6.28 5.51 3.97
N TYR A 44 4.95 5.58 3.83
CA TYR A 44 4.02 5.66 4.96
C TYR A 44 3.55 4.28 5.46
N GLY A 45 3.91 3.19 4.77
CA GLY A 45 3.47 1.84 5.12
C GLY A 45 3.97 1.40 6.50
N ALA A 46 5.26 1.55 6.77
CA ALA A 46 5.86 1.17 8.06
C ALA A 46 5.25 1.92 9.26
N PRO A 47 5.20 3.26 9.30
CA PRO A 47 4.60 3.97 10.43
C PRO A 47 3.09 3.68 10.57
N ALA A 48 2.38 3.50 9.46
CA ALA A 48 0.97 3.10 9.51
C ALA A 48 0.79 1.71 10.14
N ALA A 49 1.62 0.73 9.78
CA ALA A 49 1.59 -0.61 10.39
C ALA A 49 1.87 -0.54 11.90
N VAL A 50 2.86 0.24 12.32
CA VAL A 50 3.17 0.44 13.75
C VAL A 50 1.98 1.08 14.47
N ALA A 51 1.35 2.10 13.90
CA ALA A 51 0.18 2.73 14.48
C ALA A 51 -0.98 1.73 14.64
N VAL A 52 -1.27 0.94 13.61
CA VAL A 52 -2.31 -0.12 13.68
C VAL A 52 -1.99 -1.12 14.79
N LEU A 53 -0.76 -1.61 14.88
CA LEU A 53 -0.36 -2.56 15.92
C LEU A 53 -0.44 -1.95 17.33
N LEU A 54 -0.11 -0.68 17.48
CA LEU A 54 -0.20 0.03 18.76
C LEU A 54 -1.66 0.08 19.27
N PHE A 55 -2.58 0.51 18.42
CA PHE A 55 -4.01 0.61 18.78
C PHE A 55 -4.67 -0.76 18.89
N ALA A 56 -4.24 -1.75 18.10
CA ALA A 56 -4.78 -3.10 18.11
C ALA A 56 -4.17 -4.02 19.19
N ASN A 57 -3.21 -3.54 19.99
CA ASN A 57 -2.48 -4.40 20.92
C ASN A 57 -3.39 -5.09 21.97
N GLY A 58 -4.56 -4.53 22.29
CA GLY A 58 -5.48 -5.13 23.26
C GLY A 58 -6.21 -6.38 22.77
N ILE A 59 -6.13 -6.69 21.47
CA ILE A 59 -6.82 -7.84 20.87
C ILE A 59 -5.96 -9.10 21.08
N PRO A 60 -6.44 -10.15 21.79
CA PRO A 60 -5.64 -11.33 22.09
C PRO A 60 -5.09 -12.06 20.85
N ARG A 61 -5.83 -12.04 19.74
CA ARG A 61 -5.36 -12.61 18.46
C ARG A 61 -4.19 -11.82 17.87
N VAL A 62 -4.25 -10.48 17.90
CA VAL A 62 -3.15 -9.63 17.42
C VAL A 62 -1.89 -9.84 18.27
N GLN A 63 -2.06 -9.99 19.58
CA GLN A 63 -0.94 -10.31 20.47
C GLN A 63 -0.29 -11.65 20.11
N ARG A 64 -1.06 -12.74 20.01
CA ARG A 64 -0.53 -14.09 19.75
C ARG A 64 0.01 -14.26 18.33
N ASP A 65 -0.71 -13.75 17.34
CA ASP A 65 -0.43 -14.05 15.93
C ASP A 65 0.61 -13.09 15.34
N VAL A 66 0.73 -11.87 15.88
CA VAL A 66 1.64 -10.84 15.34
C VAL A 66 2.68 -10.41 16.37
N LEU A 67 2.26 -9.86 17.51
CA LEU A 67 3.20 -9.20 18.44
C LEU A 67 4.15 -10.19 19.14
N GLN A 68 3.70 -11.40 19.45
CA GLN A 68 4.52 -12.47 20.02
C GLN A 68 5.58 -13.01 19.04
N ASN A 69 5.39 -12.81 17.73
CA ASN A 69 6.33 -13.24 16.69
C ASN A 69 7.43 -12.21 16.42
N ILE A 70 7.38 -11.03 17.04
CA ILE A 70 8.42 -10.01 16.93
C ILE A 70 9.62 -10.44 17.79
N PRO A 71 10.83 -10.60 17.21
CA PRO A 71 12.01 -10.97 17.98
C PRO A 71 12.30 -9.91 19.05
N PHE A 72 12.81 -10.35 20.21
CA PHE A 72 13.10 -9.53 21.41
C PHE A 72 11.89 -8.94 22.13
N LEU A 73 10.78 -8.64 21.45
CA LEU A 73 9.56 -8.06 22.02
C LEU A 73 8.49 -9.10 22.35
N GLY A 74 8.51 -10.27 21.72
CA GLY A 74 7.41 -11.23 21.80
C GLY A 74 7.09 -11.75 23.20
N ASN A 75 8.12 -11.88 24.06
CA ASN A 75 7.94 -12.35 25.44
C ASN A 75 7.14 -11.37 26.31
N TYR A 76 7.14 -10.08 25.99
CA TYR A 76 6.35 -9.08 26.72
C TYR A 76 4.84 -9.32 26.60
N PHE A 77 4.41 -9.91 25.48
CA PHE A 77 3.00 -10.18 25.20
C PHE A 77 2.57 -11.60 25.61
N ARG A 78 3.45 -12.38 26.24
CA ARG A 78 3.10 -13.70 26.78
C ARG A 78 2.61 -13.55 28.22
N LYS A 79 1.36 -13.94 28.44
CA LYS A 79 0.78 -14.01 29.78
C LYS A 79 0.84 -15.47 30.26
N GLU A 80 1.84 -15.79 31.06
CA GLU A 80 1.92 -17.07 31.76
C GLU A 80 1.14 -16.94 33.08
N ILE A 81 0.01 -17.65 33.17
CA ILE A 81 -0.79 -17.76 34.40
C ILE A 81 -0.65 -19.20 34.85
N HIS A 82 -0.33 -19.42 36.13
CA HIS A 82 -0.28 -20.77 36.66
C HIS A 82 -1.69 -21.39 36.59
N PRO A 83 -1.86 -22.65 36.14
CA PRO A 83 -3.19 -23.25 35.97
C PRO A 83 -4.03 -23.24 37.25
N ALA A 84 -3.39 -23.30 38.42
CA ALA A 84 -4.07 -23.23 39.72
C ALA A 84 -4.62 -21.83 40.06
N ASP A 85 -4.09 -20.77 39.44
CA ASP A 85 -4.50 -19.37 39.69
C ASP A 85 -5.61 -18.92 38.74
N ASN A 86 -6.01 -19.78 37.81
CA ASN A 86 -7.09 -19.50 36.86
C ASN A 86 -8.37 -20.24 37.28
N PRO A 87 -9.42 -19.54 37.71
CA PRO A 87 -10.68 -20.15 38.10
C PRO A 87 -11.55 -20.64 36.92
N PHE A 88 -11.05 -20.55 35.67
CA PHE A 88 -11.74 -20.96 34.44
C PHE A 88 -10.86 -21.75 33.47
#